data_AF-A0A9Q3YT66-F1
#
_entry.id   AF-A0A9Q3YT66-F1
#
_cell.length_a   1.000
_cell.length_b   1.000
_cell.length_c   1.000
_cell.angle_alpha   90.00
_cell.angle_beta   90.00
_cell.angle_gamma   90.00
#
_symmetry.space_group_name_H-M   'P 1'
#
loop_
_entity.id
_entity.type
_entity.pdbx_description
1 polymer ?
#
loop_
_entity_poly.entity_id
_entity_poly.type
_entity_poly.pdbx_seq_one_letter_code
_entity_poly.pdbx_strand_id
1 'polypeptide(L)'
;MQGKECNTGINSTAEDIASWLIALQSGQLFKKPSTLNEMWSPSTFNNGKSTNRARGWGITKFRKSHKAIGMSGGDRSVIMVYPDDNLAIIILTNLAGSAPEDFIEEIAGCYSPDIVKADALTYLRKNLREIGFDKAVDFTKKEKRINPSFNPDESELNNWAYRIEALEIFKLNVYLFPENWNAYDSYGEILLKMGNKNKAIEMYRRSIELNPENENGEKVLEKISSL
;
A
#
# COMPACT_ATOMS: atom_id res chain seq x y z
N MET A 1 -0.21 18.54 22.91
CA MET A 1 -0.20 17.36 23.81
C MET A 1 0.25 16.16 23.00
N GLN A 2 1.52 15.78 23.15
CA GLN A 2 2.05 14.53 22.60
C GLN A 2 1.58 13.42 23.53
N GLY A 3 0.59 12.63 23.08
CA GLY A 3 0.22 11.42 23.80
C GLY A 3 1.44 10.50 23.83
N LYS A 4 1.76 9.95 24.99
CA LYS A 4 2.67 8.80 25.07
C LYS A 4 1.99 7.65 24.35
N GLU A 5 2.31 7.45 23.09
CA GLU A 5 1.81 6.33 22.33
C GLU A 5 2.59 5.08 22.77
N CYS A 6 1.90 4.09 23.35
CA CYS A 6 2.45 2.74 23.50
C CYS A 6 2.47 2.08 22.11
N ASN A 7 3.43 2.48 21.28
CA ASN A 7 3.45 2.11 19.86
C ASN A 7 3.92 0.68 19.60
N THR A 8 4.63 0.04 20.54
CA THR A 8 5.21 -1.30 20.38
C THR A 8 5.34 -2.01 21.73
N GLY A 9 5.56 -3.33 21.72
CA GLY A 9 5.95 -4.10 22.91
C GLY A 9 5.00 -5.22 23.34
N ILE A 10 3.89 -5.45 22.64
CA ILE A 10 3.02 -6.61 22.88
C ILE A 10 3.67 -7.85 22.25
N ASN A 11 3.88 -8.89 23.07
CA ASN A 11 4.24 -10.23 22.61
C ASN A 11 2.99 -11.11 22.71
N SER A 12 2.62 -11.78 21.61
CA SER A 12 1.39 -12.56 21.52
C SER A 12 1.51 -13.65 20.47
N THR A 13 0.58 -14.60 20.46
CA THR A 13 0.43 -15.64 19.43
C THR A 13 -0.68 -15.29 18.44
N ALA A 14 -0.76 -16.00 17.32
CA ALA A 14 -1.85 -15.80 16.37
C ALA A 14 -3.21 -16.18 16.99
N GLU A 15 -3.23 -17.21 17.83
CA GLU A 15 -4.40 -17.70 18.56
C GLU A 15 -4.89 -16.70 19.62
N ASP A 16 -3.98 -16.06 20.35
CA ASP A 16 -4.32 -15.00 21.31
C ASP A 16 -4.95 -13.80 20.59
N ILE A 17 -4.33 -13.35 19.49
CA ILE A 17 -4.84 -12.25 18.68
C ILE A 17 -6.19 -12.61 18.07
N ALA A 18 -6.37 -13.85 17.59
CA ALA A 18 -7.64 -14.33 17.06
C ALA A 18 -8.74 -14.29 18.13
N SER A 19 -8.44 -14.78 19.34
CA SER A 19 -9.36 -14.74 20.47
C SER A 19 -9.76 -13.31 20.83
N TRP A 20 -8.79 -12.39 20.86
CA TRP A 20 -9.04 -10.96 21.07
C TRP A 20 -9.90 -10.35 19.96
N LEU A 21 -9.63 -10.64 18.69
CA LEU A 21 -10.42 -10.16 17.55
C LEU A 21 -11.85 -10.70 17.57
N ILE A 22 -12.06 -11.95 17.97
CA ILE A 22 -13.41 -12.52 18.13
C ILE A 22 -14.17 -11.77 19.22
N ALA A 23 -13.56 -11.51 20.38
CA ALA A 23 -14.17 -10.73 21.45
C ALA A 23 -14.45 -9.27 21.02
N LEU A 24 -13.53 -8.67 20.26
CA LEU A 24 -13.67 -7.32 19.73
C LEU A 24 -14.83 -7.20 18.75
N GLN A 25 -14.87 -8.07 17.74
CA GLN A 25 -15.88 -8.05 16.66
C GLN A 25 -17.27 -8.41 17.16
N SER A 26 -17.37 -9.27 18.18
CA SER A 26 -18.65 -9.58 18.84
C SER A 26 -19.13 -8.47 19.78
N GLY A 27 -18.36 -7.38 19.93
CA GLY A 27 -18.71 -6.24 20.78
C GLY A 27 -18.61 -6.50 22.28
N GLN A 28 -18.09 -7.66 22.70
CA GLN A 28 -17.95 -8.04 24.11
C GLN A 28 -17.07 -7.07 24.91
N LEU A 29 -16.15 -6.39 24.23
CA LEU A 29 -15.21 -5.45 24.84
C LEU A 29 -15.81 -4.04 25.08
N PHE A 30 -17.03 -3.76 24.58
CA PHE A 30 -17.60 -2.42 24.60
C PHE A 30 -18.93 -2.36 25.34
N LYS A 31 -19.10 -1.31 26.15
CA LYS A 31 -20.40 -0.99 26.77
C LYS A 31 -21.42 -0.46 25.77
N LYS A 32 -20.96 0.24 24.73
CA LYS A 32 -21.80 0.81 23.67
C LYS A 32 -21.54 0.04 22.37
N PRO A 33 -22.56 -0.60 21.75
CA PRO A 33 -22.37 -1.31 20.49
C PRO A 33 -21.84 -0.42 19.35
N SER A 34 -22.17 0.88 19.37
CA SER A 34 -21.70 1.85 18.38
C SER A 34 -20.19 2.11 18.40
N THR A 35 -19.50 1.77 19.50
CA THR A 35 -18.05 2.01 19.64
C THR A 35 -17.24 1.23 18.61
N LEU A 36 -17.67 0.02 18.26
CA LEU A 36 -17.01 -0.78 17.24
C LEU A 36 -17.05 -0.09 15.86
N ASN A 37 -18.23 0.43 15.49
CA ASN A 37 -18.41 1.19 14.25
C ASN A 37 -17.57 2.47 14.24
N GLU A 38 -17.49 3.17 15.37
CA GLU A 38 -16.67 4.37 15.49
C GLU A 38 -15.17 4.06 15.36
N MET A 39 -14.71 2.96 15.96
CA MET A 39 -13.33 2.51 15.88
C MET A 39 -12.91 2.20 14.43
N TRP A 40 -13.80 1.61 13.64
CA TRP A 40 -13.57 1.27 12.21
C TRP A 40 -14.00 2.37 11.23
N SER A 41 -14.32 3.57 11.71
CA SER A 41 -14.68 4.69 10.86
C SER A 41 -13.49 5.63 10.63
N PRO A 42 -13.45 6.33 9.49
CA PRO A 42 -12.51 7.42 9.26
C PRO A 42 -12.54 8.44 10.39
N SER A 43 -11.38 8.86 10.87
CA SER A 43 -11.29 10.06 11.72
C SER A 43 -11.56 11.31 10.88
N THR A 44 -11.91 12.42 11.52
CA THR A 44 -12.17 13.70 10.84
C THR A 44 -11.12 14.75 11.21
N PHE A 45 -10.65 15.51 10.23
CA PHE A 45 -9.84 16.70 10.47
C PHE A 45 -10.68 17.84 11.08
N ASN A 46 -10.02 18.85 11.64
CA ASN A 46 -10.67 20.05 12.19
C ASN A 46 -11.52 20.82 11.14
N ASN A 47 -11.25 20.61 9.85
CA ASN A 47 -12.01 21.20 8.75
C ASN A 47 -13.19 20.33 8.26
N GLY A 48 -13.51 19.25 8.98
CA GLY A 48 -14.62 18.33 8.65
C GLY A 48 -14.31 17.32 7.53
N LYS A 49 -13.14 17.38 6.88
CA LYS A 49 -12.74 16.36 5.90
C LYS A 49 -12.39 15.05 6.58
N SER A 50 -12.80 13.93 5.97
CA SER A 50 -12.42 12.60 6.44
C SER A 50 -10.93 12.32 6.21
N THR A 51 -10.33 11.59 7.13
CA THR A 51 -8.96 11.09 7.05
C THR A 51 -8.96 9.65 6.52
N ASN A 52 -7.82 9.18 6.01
CA ASN A 52 -7.61 7.76 5.72
C ASN A 52 -7.02 7.04 6.93
N ARG A 53 -7.50 7.34 8.15
CA ARG A 53 -7.03 6.72 9.39
C ARG A 53 -8.20 6.36 10.29
N ALA A 54 -8.11 5.19 10.91
CA ALA A 54 -9.01 4.73 11.95
C ALA A 54 -8.32 4.83 13.32
N ARG A 55 -9.12 4.87 14.39
CA ARG A 55 -8.59 5.09 15.76
C ARG A 55 -7.80 3.87 16.23
N GLY A 56 -6.48 3.98 16.28
CA GLY A 56 -5.59 2.88 16.72
C GLY A 56 -5.28 1.84 15.66
N TRP A 57 -5.59 2.12 14.39
CA TRP A 57 -5.34 1.21 13.27
C TRP A 57 -4.50 1.91 12.20
N GLY A 58 -3.40 1.27 11.80
CA GLY A 58 -2.39 1.84 10.91
C GLY A 58 -2.66 1.65 9.42
N ILE A 59 -3.53 0.69 9.08
CA ILE A 59 -3.91 0.36 7.71
C ILE A 59 -5.42 0.48 7.59
N THR A 60 -5.90 1.27 6.64
CA THR A 60 -7.34 1.40 6.40
C THR A 60 -7.65 1.47 4.91
N LYS A 61 -8.54 0.60 4.45
CA LYS A 61 -9.11 0.61 3.10
C LYS A 61 -10.62 0.83 3.21
N PHE A 62 -11.04 2.09 3.15
CA PHE A 62 -12.45 2.50 3.23
C PHE A 62 -13.19 2.36 1.89
N ARG A 63 -13.06 1.19 1.25
CA ARG A 63 -13.75 0.85 0.01
C ARG A 63 -15.26 0.61 0.25
N LYS A 64 -16.04 0.66 -0.84
CA LYS A 64 -17.52 0.52 -0.81
C LYS A 64 -17.97 -0.85 -0.30
N SER A 65 -17.20 -1.89 -0.58
CA SER A 65 -17.39 -3.25 -0.07
C SER A 65 -16.04 -3.83 0.35
N HIS A 66 -16.08 -4.86 1.20
CA HIS A 66 -14.89 -5.54 1.73
C HIS A 66 -13.97 -4.64 2.55
N LYS A 67 -14.49 -3.63 3.25
CA LYS A 67 -13.69 -2.68 4.04
C LYS A 67 -12.60 -3.42 4.84
N ALA A 68 -11.36 -2.95 4.77
CA ALA A 68 -10.24 -3.58 5.47
C ALA A 68 -9.64 -2.61 6.48
N ILE A 69 -9.47 -3.05 7.72
CA ILE A 69 -8.84 -2.28 8.80
C ILE A 69 -7.80 -3.16 9.47
N GLY A 70 -6.59 -2.63 9.63
CA GLY A 70 -5.48 -3.42 10.11
C GLY A 70 -4.35 -2.61 10.69
N MET A 71 -3.30 -3.33 11.04
CA MET A 71 -2.05 -2.78 11.52
C MET A 71 -0.92 -3.71 11.09
N SER A 72 0.22 -3.13 10.73
CA SER A 72 1.47 -3.85 10.51
C SER A 72 2.48 -3.50 11.59
N GLY A 73 3.42 -4.39 11.83
CA GLY A 73 4.49 -4.23 12.81
C GLY A 73 5.80 -4.79 12.31
N GLY A 74 6.83 -3.94 12.27
CA GLY A 74 8.23 -4.34 12.07
C GLY A 74 8.51 -5.14 10.79
N ASP A 75 7.70 -4.95 9.73
CA ASP A 75 7.83 -5.65 8.44
C ASP A 75 7.83 -7.19 8.60
N ARG A 76 7.04 -7.65 9.58
CA ARG A 76 7.02 -9.02 10.10
C ARG A 76 5.65 -9.50 10.50
N SER A 77 4.81 -8.61 11.00
CA SER A 77 3.46 -8.91 11.43
C SER A 77 2.45 -8.01 10.75
N VAL A 78 1.29 -8.58 10.46
CA VAL A 78 0.13 -7.84 10.01
C VAL A 78 -1.13 -8.52 10.53
N ILE A 79 -2.08 -7.69 10.95
CA ILE A 79 -3.43 -8.08 11.30
C ILE A 79 -4.34 -7.26 10.40
N MET A 80 -5.27 -7.92 9.71
CA MET A 80 -6.30 -7.25 8.93
C MET A 80 -7.66 -7.86 9.25
N VAL A 81 -8.63 -6.99 9.52
CA VAL A 81 -10.03 -7.31 9.73
C VAL A 81 -10.84 -6.82 8.53
N TYR A 82 -11.77 -7.63 8.07
CA TYR A 82 -12.70 -7.35 6.99
C TYR A 82 -14.13 -7.41 7.56
N PRO A 83 -14.65 -6.30 8.14
CA PRO A 83 -15.93 -6.33 8.84
C PRO A 83 -17.11 -6.73 7.95
N ASP A 84 -17.07 -6.37 6.67
CA ASP A 84 -18.12 -6.69 5.71
C ASP A 84 -18.17 -8.19 5.37
N ASP A 85 -17.06 -8.91 5.63
CA ASP A 85 -16.86 -10.32 5.29
C ASP A 85 -16.89 -11.25 6.53
N ASN A 86 -16.99 -10.68 7.74
CA ASN A 86 -16.82 -11.40 9.00
C ASN A 86 -15.52 -12.24 9.02
N LEU A 87 -14.43 -11.66 8.52
CA LEU A 87 -13.14 -12.30 8.36
C LEU A 87 -12.03 -11.48 9.04
N ALA A 88 -11.06 -12.17 9.63
CA ALA A 88 -9.79 -11.57 10.01
C ALA A 88 -8.65 -12.50 9.61
N ILE A 89 -7.56 -11.90 9.11
CA ILE A 89 -6.32 -12.61 8.79
C ILE A 89 -5.21 -12.06 9.68
N ILE A 90 -4.45 -12.96 10.27
CA ILE A 90 -3.32 -12.66 11.16
C ILE A 90 -2.11 -13.37 10.59
N ILE A 91 -1.04 -12.63 10.35
CA ILE A 91 0.23 -13.17 9.87
C ILE A 91 1.32 -12.68 10.81
N LEU A 92 2.01 -13.62 11.45
CA LEU A 92 3.17 -13.36 12.29
C LEU A 92 4.34 -14.12 11.70
N THR A 93 5.43 -13.42 11.38
CA THR A 93 6.64 -14.03 10.84
C THR A 93 7.85 -13.70 11.72
N ASN A 94 8.90 -14.53 11.61
CA ASN A 94 10.21 -14.27 12.22
C ASN A 94 11.20 -13.61 11.24
N LEU A 95 10.82 -13.42 9.97
CA LEU A 95 11.66 -12.86 8.92
C LEU A 95 11.38 -11.36 8.73
N ALA A 96 12.34 -10.52 9.09
CA ALA A 96 12.28 -9.08 8.78
C ALA A 96 12.38 -8.88 7.26
N GLY A 97 11.59 -7.96 6.71
CA GLY A 97 11.55 -7.74 5.27
C GLY A 97 10.60 -8.67 4.53
N SER A 98 9.79 -9.47 5.24
CA SER A 98 8.85 -10.40 4.60
C SER A 98 7.60 -9.70 4.06
N ALA A 99 7.36 -8.45 4.45
CA ALA A 99 6.25 -7.59 4.02
C ALA A 99 4.92 -8.34 3.94
N PRO A 100 4.44 -8.95 5.03
CA PRO A 100 3.21 -9.73 4.99
C PRO A 100 1.97 -8.90 4.61
N GLU A 101 2.02 -7.58 4.76
CA GLU A 101 1.04 -6.65 4.18
C GLU A 101 0.87 -6.77 2.66
N ASP A 102 1.87 -7.26 1.93
CA ASP A 102 1.81 -7.35 0.48
C ASP A 102 1.03 -8.56 -0.02
N PHE A 103 0.86 -9.60 0.80
CA PHE A 103 0.16 -10.84 0.42
C PHE A 103 -1.01 -11.21 1.35
N ILE A 104 -1.27 -10.44 2.41
CA ILE A 104 -2.37 -10.72 3.33
C ILE A 104 -3.75 -10.79 2.63
N GLU A 105 -4.01 -9.90 1.68
CA GLU A 105 -5.28 -9.92 0.93
C GLU A 105 -5.35 -11.09 -0.08
N GLU A 106 -4.21 -11.64 -0.52
CA GLU A 106 -4.20 -12.87 -1.33
C GLU A 106 -4.65 -14.08 -0.49
N ILE A 107 -4.21 -14.15 0.78
CA ILE A 107 -4.67 -15.16 1.74
C ILE A 107 -6.16 -14.96 2.06
N ALA A 108 -6.59 -13.72 2.29
CA ALA A 108 -8.02 -13.41 2.47
C ALA A 108 -8.84 -13.86 1.25
N GLY A 109 -8.27 -13.75 0.04
CA GLY A 109 -8.83 -14.23 -1.21
C GLY A 109 -9.12 -15.73 -1.27
N CYS A 110 -8.45 -16.56 -0.46
CA CYS A 110 -8.76 -17.99 -0.34
C CYS A 110 -10.12 -18.23 0.35
N TYR A 111 -10.61 -17.26 1.13
CA TYR A 111 -11.90 -17.33 1.84
C TYR A 111 -12.98 -16.48 1.15
N SER A 112 -12.61 -15.31 0.62
CA SER A 112 -13.50 -14.42 -0.12
C SER A 112 -12.75 -13.85 -1.34
N PRO A 113 -12.86 -14.47 -2.53
CA PRO A 113 -12.11 -14.07 -3.72
C PRO A 113 -12.35 -12.62 -4.18
N ASP A 114 -13.49 -12.03 -3.82
CA ASP A 114 -13.84 -10.65 -4.17
C ASP A 114 -13.05 -9.61 -3.38
N ILE A 115 -12.48 -9.97 -2.21
CA ILE A 115 -11.54 -9.12 -1.45
C ILE A 115 -10.35 -8.71 -2.31
N VAL A 116 -9.82 -9.65 -3.11
CA VAL A 116 -8.66 -9.40 -3.99
C VAL A 116 -9.01 -8.38 -5.06
N LYS A 117 -10.19 -8.51 -5.69
CA LYS A 117 -10.64 -7.61 -6.76
C LYS A 117 -11.03 -6.22 -6.24
N ALA A 118 -11.41 -6.14 -4.97
CA ALA A 118 -11.83 -4.90 -4.35
C ALA A 118 -10.65 -3.96 -4.01
N ASP A 119 -9.41 -4.42 -4.20
CA ASP A 119 -8.20 -3.58 -4.11
C ASP A 119 -7.39 -3.68 -5.41
N ALA A 120 -7.21 -2.55 -6.09
CA ALA A 120 -6.56 -2.52 -7.40
C ALA A 120 -5.10 -2.97 -7.36
N LEU A 121 -4.37 -2.64 -6.28
CA LEU A 121 -2.97 -2.99 -6.16
C LEU A 121 -2.78 -4.47 -5.80
N THR A 122 -3.57 -5.02 -4.87
CA THR A 122 -3.60 -6.46 -4.59
C THR A 122 -3.93 -7.26 -5.84
N TYR A 123 -4.97 -6.86 -6.57
CA TYR A 123 -5.34 -7.54 -7.82
C TYR A 123 -4.22 -7.46 -8.86
N LEU A 124 -3.58 -6.29 -9.01
CA LEU A 124 -2.43 -6.10 -9.90
C LEU A 124 -1.27 -7.02 -9.51
N ARG A 125 -0.85 -7.02 -8.24
CA ARG A 125 0.27 -7.82 -7.71
C ARG A 125 0.06 -9.30 -7.97
N LYS A 126 -1.12 -9.82 -7.58
CA LYS A 126 -1.46 -11.24 -7.76
C LYS A 126 -1.32 -11.66 -9.21
N ASN A 127 -1.93 -10.91 -10.13
CA ASN A 127 -1.93 -11.28 -11.55
C ASN A 127 -0.53 -11.13 -12.18
N LEU A 128 0.21 -10.06 -11.87
CA LEU A 128 1.54 -9.84 -12.45
C LEU A 128 2.59 -10.84 -11.97
N ARG A 129 2.43 -11.42 -10.77
CA ARG A 129 3.26 -12.56 -10.33
C ARG A 129 3.07 -13.79 -11.20
N GLU A 130 1.86 -14.00 -11.74
CA GLU A 130 1.55 -15.13 -12.61
C GLU A 130 1.97 -14.89 -14.06
N ILE A 131 1.74 -13.68 -14.60
CA ILE A 131 1.93 -13.37 -16.04
C ILE A 131 3.23 -12.65 -16.38
N GLY A 132 3.97 -12.17 -15.36
CA GLY A 132 5.22 -11.41 -15.52
C GLY A 132 5.04 -9.88 -15.46
N PHE A 133 6.03 -9.19 -14.90
CA PHE A 133 6.02 -7.74 -14.74
C PHE A 133 6.17 -6.98 -16.08
N ASP A 134 6.71 -7.60 -17.13
CA ASP A 134 6.77 -6.99 -18.48
C ASP A 134 5.38 -6.69 -19.06
N LYS A 135 4.34 -7.37 -18.55
CA LYS A 135 2.94 -7.16 -18.93
C LYS A 135 2.22 -6.09 -18.10
N ALA A 136 2.89 -5.44 -17.15
CA ALA A 136 2.28 -4.52 -16.18
C ALA A 136 1.40 -3.44 -16.81
N VAL A 137 1.92 -2.75 -17.84
CA VAL A 137 1.19 -1.68 -18.54
C VAL A 137 0.01 -2.22 -19.34
N ASP A 138 0.18 -3.32 -20.07
CA ASP A 138 -0.87 -3.88 -20.93
C ASP A 138 -2.00 -4.51 -20.11
N PHE A 139 -1.66 -5.21 -19.03
CA PHE A 139 -2.61 -5.71 -18.05
C PHE A 139 -3.44 -4.55 -17.47
N THR A 140 -2.77 -3.51 -16.98
CA THR A 140 -3.45 -2.36 -16.38
C THR A 140 -4.34 -1.62 -17.38
N LYS A 141 -3.92 -1.48 -18.65
CA LYS A 141 -4.75 -0.93 -19.73
C LYS A 141 -6.02 -1.73 -19.93
N LYS A 142 -5.92 -3.07 -19.96
CA LYS A 142 -7.07 -3.96 -20.11
C LYS A 142 -8.03 -3.81 -18.93
N GLU A 143 -7.52 -3.83 -17.71
CA GLU A 143 -8.35 -3.70 -16.50
C GLU A 143 -9.03 -2.34 -16.42
N LYS A 144 -8.35 -1.23 -16.76
CA LYS A 144 -8.98 0.10 -16.83
C LYS A 144 -10.11 0.19 -17.86
N ARG A 145 -10.08 -0.60 -18.95
CA ARG A 145 -11.19 -0.66 -19.93
C ARG A 145 -12.40 -1.40 -19.38
N ILE A 146 -12.19 -2.42 -18.56
CA ILE A 146 -13.24 -3.23 -17.94
C ILE A 146 -13.85 -2.49 -16.74
N ASN A 147 -12.97 -1.95 -15.89
CA ASN A 147 -13.31 -1.18 -14.71
C ASN A 147 -12.56 0.16 -14.73
N PRO A 148 -13.21 1.26 -15.14
CA PRO A 148 -12.60 2.59 -15.12
C PRO A 148 -12.16 3.08 -13.73
N SER A 149 -12.66 2.47 -12.65
CA SER A 149 -12.22 2.76 -11.28
C SER A 149 -10.97 1.98 -10.85
N PHE A 150 -10.41 1.12 -11.71
CA PHE A 150 -9.16 0.40 -11.46
C PHE A 150 -7.98 1.37 -11.40
N ASN A 151 -7.66 1.85 -10.21
CA ASN A 151 -6.61 2.83 -9.98
C ASN A 151 -5.87 2.46 -8.70
N PRO A 152 -4.73 1.73 -8.77
CA PRO A 152 -3.90 1.50 -7.60
C PRO A 152 -3.41 2.83 -7.04
N ASP A 153 -3.20 2.93 -5.73
CA ASP A 153 -2.62 4.15 -5.14
C ASP A 153 -1.16 4.33 -5.59
N GLU A 154 -0.77 5.57 -5.88
CA GLU A 154 0.58 5.85 -6.40
C GLU A 154 1.65 5.51 -5.37
N SER A 155 1.46 5.90 -4.11
CA SER A 155 2.46 5.69 -3.07
C SER A 155 2.61 4.21 -2.78
N GLU A 156 1.51 3.47 -2.70
CA GLU A 156 1.56 2.02 -2.49
C GLU A 156 2.18 1.27 -3.68
N LEU A 157 1.90 1.71 -4.91
CA LEU A 157 2.50 1.16 -6.14
C LEU A 157 4.02 1.44 -6.17
N ASN A 158 4.44 2.65 -5.83
CA ASN A 158 5.85 3.04 -5.79
C ASN A 158 6.62 2.27 -4.71
N ASN A 159 6.05 2.19 -3.51
CA ASN A 159 6.62 1.41 -2.40
C ASN A 159 6.78 -0.07 -2.78
N TRP A 160 5.80 -0.63 -3.49
CA TRP A 160 5.91 -2.00 -4.01
C TRP A 160 7.04 -2.12 -5.03
N ALA A 161 7.16 -1.18 -5.98
CA ALA A 161 8.21 -1.16 -6.99
C ALA A 161 9.62 -1.18 -6.35
N TYR A 162 9.83 -0.38 -5.31
CA TYR A 162 11.08 -0.39 -4.54
C TYR A 162 11.32 -1.71 -3.83
N ARG A 163 10.30 -2.30 -3.18
CA ARG A 163 10.46 -3.58 -2.47
C ARG A 163 10.89 -4.73 -3.38
N ILE A 164 10.34 -4.79 -4.59
CA ILE A 164 10.66 -5.88 -5.54
C ILE A 164 11.75 -5.49 -6.56
N GLU A 165 12.27 -4.26 -6.49
CA GLU A 165 13.23 -3.67 -7.42
C GLU A 165 12.89 -3.88 -8.91
N ALA A 166 11.60 -3.78 -9.28
CA ALA A 166 11.14 -4.11 -10.63
C ALA A 166 10.97 -2.86 -11.51
N LEU A 167 11.87 -2.71 -12.49
CA LEU A 167 11.87 -1.61 -13.48
C LEU A 167 10.50 -1.41 -14.14
N GLU A 168 9.82 -2.49 -14.52
CA GLU A 168 8.54 -2.41 -15.22
C GLU A 168 7.39 -1.87 -14.35
N ILE A 169 7.50 -1.98 -13.01
CA ILE A 169 6.52 -1.39 -12.10
C ILE A 169 6.77 0.11 -11.94
N PHE A 170 8.02 0.57 -11.90
CA PHE A 170 8.32 2.00 -11.95
C PHE A 170 7.83 2.64 -13.26
N LYS A 171 8.01 1.94 -14.38
CA LYS A 171 7.46 2.36 -15.68
C LYS A 171 5.92 2.38 -15.68
N LEU A 172 5.28 1.40 -15.04
CA LEU A 172 3.83 1.42 -14.85
C LEU A 172 3.41 2.63 -14.00
N ASN A 173 4.18 2.98 -12.96
CA ASN A 173 3.91 4.12 -12.11
C ASN A 173 3.87 5.42 -12.94
N VAL A 174 4.90 5.67 -13.76
CA VAL A 174 4.92 6.81 -14.70
C VAL A 174 3.75 6.78 -15.68
N TYR A 175 3.38 5.61 -16.20
CA TYR A 175 2.24 5.46 -17.11
C TYR A 175 0.91 5.83 -16.44
N LEU A 176 0.72 5.48 -15.17
CA LEU A 176 -0.51 5.74 -14.42
C LEU A 176 -0.58 7.16 -13.88
N PHE A 177 0.56 7.76 -13.57
CA PHE A 177 0.68 9.06 -12.91
C PHE A 177 1.62 9.99 -13.68
N PRO A 178 1.28 10.37 -14.92
CA PRO A 178 2.17 11.14 -15.79
C PRO A 178 2.48 12.56 -15.31
N GLU A 179 1.75 13.06 -14.32
CA GLU A 179 1.93 14.37 -13.69
C GLU A 179 2.53 14.28 -12.28
N ASN A 180 2.90 13.08 -11.80
CA ASN A 180 3.52 12.90 -10.50
C ASN A 180 5.05 12.87 -10.63
N TRP A 181 5.71 13.95 -10.21
CA TRP A 181 7.16 14.08 -10.26
C TRP A 181 7.90 12.94 -9.54
N ASN A 182 7.34 12.41 -8.45
CA ASN A 182 7.94 11.35 -7.65
C ASN A 182 8.01 10.03 -8.43
N ALA A 183 7.01 9.73 -9.27
CA ALA A 183 7.03 8.54 -10.12
C ALA A 183 8.18 8.57 -11.14
N TYR A 184 8.48 9.76 -11.70
CA TYR A 184 9.64 9.94 -12.59
C TYR A 184 10.97 9.89 -11.83
N ASP A 185 11.05 10.50 -10.64
CA ASP A 185 12.26 10.45 -9.80
C ASP A 185 12.63 9.00 -9.47
N SER A 186 11.66 8.23 -8.96
CA SER A 186 11.81 6.82 -8.64
C SER A 186 12.16 5.95 -9.85
N TYR A 187 11.56 6.21 -11.03
CA TYR A 187 11.93 5.50 -12.25
C TYR A 187 13.34 5.86 -12.75
N GLY A 188 13.74 7.12 -12.62
CA GLY A 188 15.08 7.60 -12.92
C GLY A 188 16.15 6.92 -12.05
N GLU A 189 15.86 6.76 -10.76
CA GLU A 189 16.74 6.11 -9.79
C GLU A 189 17.06 4.66 -10.18
N ILE A 190 16.03 3.86 -10.46
CA ILE A 190 16.23 2.46 -10.85
C ILE A 190 16.91 2.34 -12.21
N LEU A 191 16.60 3.22 -13.17
CA LEU A 191 17.28 3.26 -14.48
C LEU A 191 18.77 3.54 -14.33
N LEU A 192 19.13 4.47 -13.44
CA LEU A 192 20.52 4.79 -13.14
C LEU A 192 21.24 3.60 -12.48
N LYS A 193 20.59 2.95 -11.50
CA LYS A 193 21.10 1.72 -10.86
C LYS A 193 21.37 0.61 -11.86
N MET A 194 20.54 0.50 -12.91
CA MET A 194 20.69 -0.46 -14.01
C MET A 194 21.67 -0.01 -15.12
N GLY A 195 22.34 1.14 -14.95
CA GLY A 195 23.32 1.67 -15.91
C GLY A 195 22.71 2.39 -17.12
N ASN A 196 21.39 2.58 -17.16
CA ASN A 196 20.70 3.29 -18.26
C ASN A 196 20.72 4.81 -18.06
N LYS A 197 21.93 5.38 -18.07
CA LYS A 197 22.21 6.80 -17.76
C LYS A 197 21.35 7.75 -18.59
N ASN A 198 21.22 7.53 -19.90
CA ASN A 198 20.50 8.44 -20.79
C ASN A 198 19.00 8.51 -20.46
N LYS A 199 18.35 7.36 -20.23
CA LYS A 199 16.94 7.36 -19.83
C LYS A 199 16.73 7.89 -18.41
N ALA A 200 17.67 7.62 -17.50
CA ALA A 200 17.61 8.20 -16.16
C ALA A 200 17.62 9.73 -16.19
N ILE A 201 18.50 10.34 -17.01
CA ILE A 201 18.53 11.80 -17.21
C ILE A 201 17.19 12.33 -17.71
N GLU A 202 16.57 11.65 -18.69
CA GLU A 202 15.26 12.03 -19.21
C GLU A 202 14.19 12.03 -18.10
N MET A 203 14.16 10.98 -17.27
CA MET A 203 13.19 10.88 -16.18
C MET A 203 13.42 11.94 -15.09
N TYR A 204 14.66 12.17 -14.67
CA TYR A 204 14.96 13.21 -13.68
C TYR A 204 14.65 14.61 -14.19
N ARG A 205 14.92 14.91 -15.47
CA ARG A 205 14.51 16.19 -16.08
C ARG A 205 13.00 16.37 -16.02
N ARG A 206 12.25 15.33 -16.41
CA ARG A 206 10.78 15.37 -16.32
C ARG A 206 10.27 15.53 -14.89
N SER A 207 10.93 14.89 -13.93
CA SER A 207 10.62 15.06 -12.51
C SER A 207 10.78 16.52 -12.05
N ILE A 208 11.89 17.18 -12.40
CA ILE A 208 12.16 18.58 -12.06
C ILE A 208 11.22 19.54 -12.81
N GLU A 209 10.88 19.25 -14.07
CA GLU A 209 9.86 20.02 -14.80
C GLU A 209 8.51 20.02 -14.08
N LEU A 210 8.11 18.88 -13.51
CA LEU A 210 6.86 18.72 -12.77
C LEU A 210 6.95 19.28 -11.34
N ASN A 211 8.13 19.23 -10.73
CA ASN A 211 8.41 19.79 -9.41
C ASN A 211 9.80 20.45 -9.37
N PRO A 212 9.89 21.77 -9.60
CA PRO A 212 11.15 22.51 -9.53
C PRO A 212 11.82 22.50 -8.15
N GLU A 213 11.14 22.06 -7.09
CA GLU A 213 11.71 21.94 -5.73
C GLU A 213 12.31 20.54 -5.46
N ASN A 214 12.39 19.67 -6.46
CA ASN A 214 13.01 18.35 -6.32
C ASN A 214 14.55 18.45 -6.26
N GLU A 215 15.08 18.87 -5.10
CA GLU A 215 16.53 18.97 -4.87
C GLU A 215 17.27 17.64 -5.09
N ASN A 216 16.61 16.50 -4.86
CA ASN A 216 17.21 15.18 -5.06
C ASN A 216 17.52 14.97 -6.55
N GLY A 217 16.53 15.20 -7.41
CA GLY A 217 16.68 15.08 -8.86
C GLY A 217 17.76 16.00 -9.41
N GLU A 218 17.83 17.25 -8.92
CA GLU A 218 18.88 18.21 -9.31
C GLU A 218 20.28 17.70 -8.98
N LYS A 219 20.50 17.28 -7.72
CA LYS A 219 21.79 16.74 -7.26
C LYS A 219 22.22 15.51 -8.07
N VAL A 220 21.27 14.63 -8.40
CA VAL A 220 21.55 13.45 -9.22
C VAL A 220 21.93 13.83 -10.64
N LEU A 221 21.22 14.78 -11.28
CA LEU A 221 21.55 15.25 -12.62
C LEU A 221 22.93 15.91 -12.71
N GLU A 222 23.30 16.73 -11.72
CA GLU A 222 24.63 17.35 -11.65
C GLU A 222 25.73 16.29 -11.55
N LYS A 223 25.54 15.30 -10.69
CA LYS A 223 26.48 14.18 -10.52
C LYS A 223 26.62 13.34 -11.78
N ILE A 224 25.51 13.05 -12.46
CA ILE A 224 25.50 12.28 -13.69
C ILE A 224 26.20 13.05 -14.82
N SER A 225 26.00 14.35 -14.91
CA SER A 225 26.53 15.20 -15.98
C SER A 225 28.02 15.57 -15.81
N SER A 226 28.56 15.41 -14.61
CA SER A 226 29.98 15.62 -14.28
C SER A 226 30.86 14.36 -14.44
N LEU A 227 30.26 13.22 -14.80
CA LEU A 227 30.92 11.94 -15.10
C LEU A 227 31.00 11.70 -16.62
#